data_AF-A0A453JVN3-F1
#
_entry.id   AF-A0A453JVN3-F1
#
_cell.length_a   1.000
_cell.length_b   1.000
_cell.length_c   1.000
_cell.angle_alpha   90.00
_cell.angle_beta   90.00
_cell.angle_gamma   90.00
#
_symmetry.space_group_name_H-M   'P 1'
#
loop_
_entity.id
_entity.type
_entity.pdbx_description
1 polymer ?
#
loop_
_entity_poly.entity_id
_entity_poly.type
_entity_poly.pdbx_seq_one_letter_code
_entity_poly.pdbx_strand_id
1 'polypeptide(L)'
;IARRLVRAAISEAARKREMRYADMQHIERGIKRHFHDDITVVVLYLDSHKHDAQAKFGNLDSFRFTNAPVDIFSPSGQTVEPTVM
;
A
#
# COMPACT_ATOMS: atom_id res chain seq x y z
N ILE A 1 2.63 4.89 3.10
CA ILE A 1 2.71 3.47 3.56
C ILE A 1 2.39 2.43 2.46
N ALA A 2 1.23 2.47 1.80
CA ALA A 2 0.80 1.44 0.83
C ALA A 2 1.85 1.10 -0.23
N ARG A 3 2.53 2.11 -0.81
CA ARG A 3 3.61 1.89 -1.79
C ARG A 3 4.75 1.00 -1.27
N ARG A 4 5.09 1.08 0.02
CA ARG A 4 6.13 0.22 0.63
C ARG A 4 5.66 -1.23 0.75
N LEU A 5 4.40 -1.43 1.11
CA LEU A 5 3.79 -2.76 1.17
C LEU A 5 3.72 -3.40 -0.22
N VAL A 6 3.36 -2.62 -1.25
CA VAL A 6 3.39 -3.08 -2.64
C VAL A 6 4.82 -3.46 -3.04
N ARG A 7 5.83 -2.62 -2.75
CA ARG A 7 7.24 -2.95 -3.03
C ARG A 7 7.66 -4.25 -2.33
N ALA A 8 7.34 -4.41 -1.04
CA ALA A 8 7.66 -5.61 -0.28
C ALA A 8 6.98 -6.86 -0.85
N ALA A 9 5.68 -6.77 -1.19
CA ALA A 9 4.94 -7.87 -1.80
C ALA A 9 5.56 -8.30 -3.15
N ILE A 10 5.94 -7.32 -3.99
CA ILE A 10 6.61 -7.58 -5.25
C ILE A 10 8.01 -8.19 -5.01
N SER A 11 8.77 -7.70 -4.04
CA SER A 11 10.07 -8.28 -3.69
C SER A 11 9.94 -9.73 -3.21
N GLU A 12 8.93 -10.06 -2.40
CA GLU A 12 8.72 -11.42 -1.91
C GLU A 12 8.29 -12.39 -3.00
N ALA A 13 7.38 -11.99 -3.88
CA ALA A 13 7.02 -12.86 -5.01
C ALA A 13 8.19 -13.02 -6.00
N ALA A 14 9.08 -12.02 -6.13
CA ALA A 14 10.27 -12.13 -6.97
C ALA A 14 11.26 -13.13 -6.34
N ARG A 15 11.48 -13.04 -5.03
CA ARG A 15 12.33 -13.96 -4.27
C ARG A 15 11.86 -15.41 -4.36
N LYS A 16 10.54 -15.67 -4.23
CA LYS A 16 9.96 -17.03 -4.33
C LYS A 16 10.15 -17.67 -5.71
N ARG A 17 10.44 -16.86 -6.72
CA ARG A 17 10.62 -17.29 -8.11
C ARG A 17 12.06 -17.10 -8.58
N GLU A 18 12.97 -16.75 -7.66
CA GLU A 18 14.38 -16.48 -7.93
C GLU A 18 14.61 -15.43 -9.02
N MET A 19 13.70 -14.45 -9.11
CA MET A 19 13.73 -13.36 -10.09
C MET A 19 14.19 -12.05 -9.47
N ARG A 20 14.62 -11.11 -10.32
CA ARG A 20 14.88 -9.74 -9.88
C ARG A 20 13.56 -8.98 -9.74
N TYR A 21 13.56 -8.01 -8.84
CA TYR A 21 12.45 -7.08 -8.63
C TYR A 21 12.05 -6.33 -9.92
N ALA A 22 13.03 -5.95 -10.76
CA ALA A 22 12.80 -5.29 -12.03
C ALA A 22 12.05 -6.20 -13.01
N ASP A 23 12.44 -7.48 -13.08
CA ASP A 23 11.83 -8.47 -13.97
C ASP A 23 10.40 -8.76 -13.53
N MET A 24 10.14 -8.85 -12.23
CA MET A 24 8.78 -9.10 -11.72
C MET A 24 7.82 -7.92 -11.94
N GLN A 25 8.34 -6.68 -11.96
CA GLN A 25 7.55 -5.50 -12.32
C GLN A 25 7.16 -5.48 -13.81
N HIS A 26 8.02 -6.00 -14.69
CA HIS A 26 7.86 -5.93 -16.14
C HIS A 26 7.34 -7.23 -16.77
N ILE A 27 6.78 -8.15 -15.98
CA ILE A 27 6.23 -9.40 -16.55
C ILE A 27 5.13 -9.07 -17.57
N GLU A 28 5.29 -9.63 -18.77
CA GLU A 28 4.36 -9.48 -19.88
C GLU A 28 2.94 -9.97 -19.53
N ARG A 29 1.95 -9.30 -20.14
CA ARG A 29 0.53 -9.64 -19.95
C ARG A 29 0.27 -11.05 -20.48
N GLY A 30 -0.09 -11.96 -19.59
CA GLY A 30 -0.34 -13.37 -19.90
C GLY A 30 0.48 -14.32 -19.03
N ILE A 31 1.71 -13.94 -18.67
CA ILE A 31 2.58 -14.78 -17.85
C ILE A 31 2.50 -14.41 -16.37
N LYS A 32 2.03 -13.20 -16.02
CA LYS A 32 1.94 -12.69 -14.63
C LYS A 32 1.33 -13.69 -13.64
N ARG A 33 0.26 -14.40 -14.04
CA ARG A 33 -0.46 -15.41 -13.23
C ARG A 33 0.37 -16.64 -12.85
N HIS A 34 1.45 -16.94 -13.58
CA HIS A 34 2.39 -17.99 -13.17
C HIS A 34 3.22 -17.57 -11.96
N PHE A 35 3.35 -16.27 -11.72
CA PHE A 35 4.14 -15.71 -10.63
C PHE A 35 3.24 -15.23 -9.48
N HIS A 36 2.16 -14.51 -9.80
CA HIS A 36 1.14 -14.01 -8.86
C HIS A 36 -0.20 -13.81 -9.59
N ASP A 37 -1.34 -14.15 -8.97
CA ASP A 37 -2.66 -13.86 -9.55
C ASP A 37 -2.92 -12.35 -9.59
N ASP A 38 -3.01 -11.72 -8.43
CA ASP A 38 -3.12 -10.27 -8.26
C ASP A 38 -2.53 -9.86 -6.90
N ILE A 39 -1.89 -8.69 -6.81
CA ILE A 39 -1.40 -8.14 -5.54
C ILE A 39 -2.26 -6.92 -5.20
N THR A 40 -3.11 -7.06 -4.18
CA THR A 40 -3.92 -5.96 -3.64
C THR A 40 -3.45 -5.60 -2.24
N VAL A 41 -3.27 -4.31 -1.96
CA VAL A 41 -2.88 -3.80 -0.64
C VAL A 41 -3.97 -2.85 -0.16
N VAL A 42 -4.55 -3.16 1.00
CA VAL A 42 -5.51 -2.30 1.71
C VAL A 42 -4.83 -1.76 2.97
N VAL A 43 -4.85 -0.44 3.15
CA VAL A 43 -4.33 0.22 4.36
C VAL A 43 -5.48 0.96 5.04
N LEU A 44 -5.79 0.53 6.26
CA LEU A 44 -6.81 1.15 7.11
C LEU A 44 -6.11 1.94 8.21
N TYR A 45 -6.43 3.23 8.32
CA TYR A 45 -6.01 4.04 9.46
C TYR A 45 -7.20 4.11 10.41
N LEU A 46 -6.96 3.76 11.68
CA LEU A 46 -7.97 3.80 12.74
C LEU A 46 -7.46 4.73 13.82
N ASP A 47 -8.19 5.82 14.06
CA ASP A 47 -7.92 6.71 15.18
C ASP A 47 -8.58 6.14 16.44
N SER A 48 -7.79 5.76 17.45
CA SER A 48 -8.36 5.35 18.74
C SER A 48 -8.68 6.60 19.55
N HIS A 49 -9.86 7.17 19.33
CA HIS A 49 -10.45 8.08 20.30
C HIS A 49 -10.72 7.25 21.56
N LYS A 50 -9.85 7.36 22.57
CA LYS A 50 -10.15 6.91 23.93
C LYS A 50 -11.37 7.69 24.40
N HIS A 51 -12.55 7.14 24.17
CA HIS A 51 -13.78 7.62 24.77
C HIS A 51 -13.69 7.36 26.26
N ASP A 52 -13.13 8.30 27.01
CA ASP A 52 -13.66 8.54 28.35
C ASP A 52 -15.11 9.03 28.16
N ALA A 53 -16.01 8.39 28.89
CA ALA A 53 -17.45 8.61 28.92
C ALA A 53 -18.27 8.07 27.72
N GLN A 54 -18.70 6.82 27.88
CA GLN A 54 -20.13 6.48 28.00
C GLN A 54 -21.08 7.35 27.13
N ALA A 55 -21.29 6.99 25.87
CA ALA A 55 -22.42 7.50 25.11
C ALA A 55 -23.10 6.37 24.33
N LYS A 56 -24.34 6.13 24.73
CA LYS A 56 -25.29 5.20 24.15
C LYS A 56 -25.43 5.45 22.64
N PHE A 57 -25.56 4.37 21.89
CA PHE A 57 -25.94 4.31 20.47
C PHE A 57 -26.87 5.45 20.06
N GLY A 58 -26.32 6.47 19.38
CA GLY A 58 -27.12 7.64 19.03
C GLY A 58 -26.38 8.80 18.40
N ASN A 59 -25.41 8.57 17.50
CA ASN A 59 -25.10 9.51 16.42
C ASN A 59 -24.14 8.88 15.40
N LEU A 60 -24.54 8.78 14.13
CA LEU A 60 -23.72 8.20 13.05
C LEU A 60 -22.50 9.08 12.69
N ASP A 61 -22.51 10.36 13.10
CA ASP A 61 -21.47 11.34 12.77
C ASP A 61 -20.21 11.27 13.64
N SER A 62 -20.18 10.46 14.70
CA SER A 62 -19.03 10.33 15.61
C SER A 62 -17.89 9.44 15.06
N PHE A 63 -18.08 8.80 13.90
CA PHE A 63 -17.11 7.87 13.30
C PHE A 63 -16.21 8.52 12.22
N ARG A 64 -15.64 9.70 12.48
CA ARG A 64 -14.61 10.27 11.59
C ARG A 64 -13.25 9.59 11.81
N PHE A 65 -13.16 8.29 11.49
CA PHE A 65 -11.97 7.45 11.66
C PHE A 65 -10.98 7.49 10.49
N THR A 66 -11.19 8.33 9.46
CA THR A 66 -10.48 8.19 8.17
C THR A 66 -9.42 9.25 7.87
N ASN A 67 -9.01 10.05 8.86
CA ASN A 67 -7.90 10.99 8.67
C ASN A 67 -6.60 10.20 8.48
N ALA A 68 -6.25 9.88 7.23
CA ALA A 68 -4.96 9.29 6.92
C ALA A 68 -3.86 10.26 7.37
N PRO A 69 -2.87 9.79 8.16
CA PRO A 69 -1.79 10.65 8.60
C PRO A 69 -1.00 11.16 7.39
N VAL A 70 -0.42 12.36 7.52
CA VAL A 70 0.54 12.88 6.54
C VAL A 70 1.62 11.81 6.32
N ASP A 71 1.74 11.31 5.09
CA ASP A 71 2.65 10.21 4.77
C ASP A 71 4.10 10.73 4.84
N ILE A 72 4.72 10.66 6.02
CA ILE A 72 6.13 11.02 6.27
C ILE A 72 7.08 10.26 5.33
N PHE A 73 6.63 9.15 4.75
CA PHE A 73 7.37 8.31 3.83
C PHE A 73 7.00 8.52 2.35
N SER A 74 6.16 9.51 2.03
CA SER A 74 6.07 10.02 0.66
C SER A 74 7.31 10.87 0.39
N PRO A 75 8.20 10.47 -0.55
CA PRO A 75 9.23 11.40 -1.00
C PRO A 75 8.51 12.63 -1.57
N SER A 76 8.94 13.81 -1.17
CA SER A 76 8.46 15.08 -1.71
C SER A 76 8.79 15.14 -3.21
N GLY A 77 7.91 14.58 -4.03
CA GLY A 77 7.74 14.90 -5.46
C GLY A 77 8.98 15.03 -6.34
N GLN A 78 10.10 14.34 -6.08
CA GLN A 78 11.17 14.27 -7.08
C GLN A 78 10.71 13.36 -8.20
N THR A 79 10.17 13.97 -9.24
CA THR A 79 10.09 13.44 -10.60
C THR A 79 11.51 13.09 -11.02
N VAL A 80 11.88 11.82 -10.89
CA VAL A 80 13.02 11.28 -11.63
C VAL A 80 12.58 11.22 -13.09
N GLU A 81 12.94 12.25 -13.85
CA GLU A 81 12.86 12.25 -15.31
C GLU A 81 13.48 10.94 -15.83
N PRO A 82 12.82 10.23 -16.76
CA PRO A 82 13.40 9.04 -17.34
C PRO A 82 14.63 9.45 -18.15
N THR A 83 15.81 9.17 -17.61
CA THR A 83 17.07 9.21 -18.38
C THR A 83 16.95 8.19 -19.50
N VAL A 84 16.70 8.69 -20.71
CA VAL A 84 16.90 7.97 -21.96
C VAL A 84 18.41 7.75 -22.12
N MET A 85 18.80 6.48 -22.22
CA MET A 85 20.06 6.01 -22.80
C MET A 85 19.69 4.93 -23.82
#